data_AF-A0A1Y2D9S5-F1
#
_entry.id   AF-A0A1Y2D9S5-F1
#
_cell.length_a   1.000
_cell.length_b   1.000
_cell.length_c   1.000
_cell.angle_alpha   90.00
_cell.angle_beta   90.00
_cell.angle_gamma   90.00
#
_symmetry.space_group_name_H-M   'P 1'
#
loop_
_entity.id
_entity.type
_entity.pdbx_description
1 polymer ?
#
loop_
_entity_poly.entity_id
_entity_poly.type
_entity_poly.pdbx_seq_one_letter_code
_entity_poly.pdbx_strand_id
1 'polypeptide(L)'
;MRLEGGFQGRVNKLVDGCYSFWQAGSFPLLEGIYTKNKKPYDIGGFFDREALQEYILLCCQNQYGGLIDKPRKSPDFYHTCYCLSGLSIAQHYYIYDTVQEDFKENQELTTIVGKVSNLIKATHPVHNISISKAKRIMSYFENSTIVNIGSNESLSSSIEIITNKNKDQEEQQ
;
A
#
# COMPACT_ATOMS: atom_id res chain seq x y z
N MET A 1 5.93 20.10 -4.08
CA MET A 1 4.91 20.40 -3.06
C MET A 1 5.44 21.59 -2.26
N ARG A 2 4.92 22.82 -2.44
CA ARG A 2 5.61 24.00 -1.87
C ARG A 2 5.05 24.47 -0.52
N LEU A 3 3.89 23.99 -0.08
CA LEU A 3 3.29 24.44 1.18
C LEU A 3 2.75 23.30 2.06
N GLU A 4 1.93 22.40 1.50
CA GLU A 4 1.15 21.46 2.32
C GLU A 4 1.85 20.13 2.61
N GLY A 5 2.79 19.69 1.77
CA GLY A 5 3.49 18.40 1.90
C GLY A 5 2.70 17.16 1.44
N GLY A 6 1.37 17.24 1.35
CA GLY A 6 0.52 16.17 0.82
C GLY A 6 0.34 16.16 -0.71
N PHE A 7 -0.37 15.15 -1.21
CA PHE A 7 -0.67 14.99 -2.64
C PHE A 7 -2.08 15.43 -3.05
N GLN A 8 -2.21 15.89 -4.29
CA GLN A 8 -3.49 16.11 -4.98
C GLN A 8 -3.69 15.00 -6.02
N GLY A 9 -4.93 14.60 -6.26
CA GLY A 9 -5.21 13.50 -7.20
C GLY A 9 -5.07 13.88 -8.67
N ARG A 10 -5.21 15.17 -8.98
CA ARG A 10 -5.13 15.75 -10.32
C ARG A 10 -4.63 17.17 -10.23
N VAL A 11 -3.99 17.65 -11.31
CA VAL A 11 -3.46 19.01 -11.42
C VAL A 11 -4.56 20.05 -11.16
N ASN A 12 -4.21 21.11 -10.42
CA ASN A 12 -5.09 22.21 -10.03
C ASN A 12 -6.28 21.77 -9.15
N LYS A 13 -6.12 20.68 -8.39
CA LYS A 13 -7.06 20.26 -7.34
C LYS A 13 -6.41 20.39 -5.97
N LEU A 14 -7.25 20.36 -4.94
CA LEU A 14 -6.79 20.43 -3.56
C LEU A 14 -6.05 19.15 -3.17
N VAL A 15 -5.15 19.31 -2.20
CA VAL A 15 -4.54 18.20 -1.46
C VAL A 15 -5.61 17.35 -0.75
N ASP A 16 -5.35 16.05 -0.60
CA ASP A 16 -6.20 15.11 0.14
C ASP A 16 -5.34 13.98 0.71
N GLY A 17 -5.56 13.66 1.98
CA GLY A 17 -4.87 12.62 2.74
C GLY A 17 -4.89 11.25 2.07
N CYS A 18 -5.96 10.87 1.37
CA CYS A 18 -6.01 9.55 0.73
C CYS A 18 -5.03 9.42 -0.45
N TYR A 19 -4.66 10.53 -1.10
CA TYR A 19 -3.64 10.53 -2.15
C TYR A 19 -2.23 10.28 -1.60
N SER A 20 -2.03 10.30 -0.28
CA SER A 20 -0.79 9.85 0.34
C SER A 20 -0.44 8.42 -0.05
N PHE A 21 -1.43 7.53 -0.25
CA PHE A 21 -1.16 6.20 -0.81
C PHE A 21 -1.28 6.19 -2.33
N TRP A 22 -2.39 6.69 -2.88
CA TRP A 22 -2.66 6.55 -4.31
C TRP A 22 -1.63 7.23 -5.23
N GLN A 23 -1.00 8.31 -4.77
CA GLN A 23 0.09 8.95 -5.49
C GLN A 23 1.44 8.42 -5.00
N ALA A 24 1.72 8.48 -3.70
CA ALA A 24 3.06 8.14 -3.22
C ALA A 24 3.40 6.64 -3.38
N GLY A 25 2.41 5.75 -3.30
CA GLY A 25 2.56 4.31 -3.52
C GLY A 25 3.03 3.92 -4.93
N SER A 26 2.92 4.84 -5.90
CA SER A 26 3.48 4.63 -7.24
C SER A 26 5.00 4.78 -7.29
N PHE A 27 5.61 5.59 -6.39
CA PHE A 27 7.05 5.85 -6.44
C PHE A 27 7.90 4.61 -6.17
N PRO A 28 7.62 3.76 -5.16
CA PRO A 28 8.37 2.52 -5.00
C PRO A 28 8.33 1.61 -6.24
N LEU A 29 7.23 1.63 -7.01
CA LEU A 29 7.13 0.87 -8.26
C LEU A 29 8.07 1.46 -9.33
N LEU A 30 8.11 2.79 -9.46
CA LEU A 30 9.03 3.48 -10.36
C LEU A 30 10.49 3.25 -9.95
N GLU A 31 10.81 3.35 -8.66
CA GLU A 31 12.13 3.04 -8.08
C GLU A 31 12.55 1.59 -8.39
N GLY A 32 11.61 0.63 -8.26
CA GLY A 32 11.81 -0.76 -8.64
C GLY A 32 12.15 -0.96 -10.12
N ILE A 33 11.47 -0.24 -11.02
CA ILE A 33 11.78 -0.28 -12.46
C ILE A 33 13.15 0.33 -12.77
N TYR A 34 13.52 1.43 -12.10
CA TYR A 34 14.83 2.07 -12.30
C TYR A 34 15.99 1.19 -11.82
N THR A 35 15.85 0.59 -10.63
CA THR A 35 16.83 -0.36 -10.09
C THR A 35 16.97 -1.61 -10.94
N LYS A 36 15.84 -2.19 -11.42
CA LYS A 36 15.86 -3.31 -12.37
C LYS A 36 16.65 -3.00 -13.64
N ASN A 37 16.55 -1.76 -14.14
CA ASN A 37 17.26 -1.28 -15.32
C ASN A 37 18.68 -0.75 -15.04
N LYS A 38 19.21 -0.93 -13.82
CA LYS A 38 20.53 -0.45 -13.35
C LYS A 38 20.76 1.04 -13.59
N LYS A 39 19.69 1.86 -13.56
CA LYS A 39 19.81 3.31 -13.68
C LYS A 39 20.02 3.91 -12.29
N PRO A 40 21.07 4.73 -12.09
CA PRO A 40 21.22 5.45 -10.84
C PRO A 40 20.06 6.44 -10.68
N TYR A 41 19.50 6.51 -9.48
CA TYR A 41 18.61 7.59 -9.06
C TYR A 41 19.04 8.07 -7.68
N ASP A 42 18.67 9.30 -7.34
CA ASP A 42 19.03 9.90 -6.05
C ASP A 42 18.45 9.08 -4.89
N ILE A 43 19.26 8.87 -3.84
CA ILE A 43 18.88 8.15 -2.62
C ILE A 43 17.70 8.86 -1.92
N GLY A 44 17.52 10.16 -2.18
CA GLY A 44 16.36 10.95 -1.73
C GLY A 44 15.00 10.45 -2.26
N GLY A 45 14.98 9.58 -3.28
CA GLY A 45 13.75 9.06 -3.89
C GLY A 45 13.05 10.06 -4.81
N PHE A 46 11.90 9.66 -5.36
CA PHE A 46 11.16 10.49 -6.33
C PHE A 46 10.15 11.47 -5.72
N PHE A 47 10.03 11.50 -4.39
CA PHE A 47 9.13 12.41 -3.69
C PHE A 47 9.66 12.79 -2.32
N ASP A 48 9.16 13.92 -1.80
CA ASP A 48 9.50 14.40 -0.47
C ASP A 48 8.78 13.57 0.60
N ARG A 49 9.50 12.60 1.14
CA ARG A 49 9.00 11.66 2.15
C ARG A 49 8.72 12.36 3.47
N GLU A 50 9.60 13.26 3.91
CA GLU A 50 9.44 13.97 5.18
C GLU A 50 8.21 14.87 5.14
N ALA A 51 8.05 15.67 4.08
CA ALA A 51 6.89 16.54 3.92
C ALA A 51 5.56 15.75 3.89
N LEU A 52 5.53 14.55 3.31
CA LEU A 52 4.33 13.71 3.33
C LEU A 52 4.01 13.20 4.75
N GLN A 53 5.04 12.77 5.51
CA GLN A 53 4.85 12.36 6.89
C GLN A 53 4.33 13.52 7.74
N GLU A 54 4.91 14.71 7.59
CA GLU A 54 4.46 15.92 8.27
C GLU A 54 3.00 16.25 7.95
N TYR A 55 2.60 16.20 6.67
CA TYR A 55 1.21 16.43 6.29
C TYR A 55 0.25 15.46 6.99
N ILE A 56 0.57 14.16 6.99
CA ILE A 56 -0.28 13.15 7.60
C ILE A 56 -0.36 13.34 9.13
N LEU A 57 0.79 13.55 9.77
CA LEU A 57 0.89 13.65 11.24
C LEU A 57 0.32 14.97 11.76
N LEU A 58 0.45 16.08 11.03
CA LEU A 58 0.02 17.40 11.50
C LEU A 58 -1.38 17.78 11.02
N CYS A 59 -1.81 17.32 9.84
CA CYS A 59 -3.04 17.79 9.20
C CYS A 59 -4.12 16.72 9.04
N CYS A 60 -3.77 15.44 9.04
CA CYS A 60 -4.72 14.36 8.76
C CYS A 60 -5.18 13.58 10.00
N GLN A 61 -4.75 13.93 11.22
CA GLN A 61 -5.22 13.26 12.44
C GLN A 61 -6.45 13.95 13.04
N ASN A 62 -7.46 13.18 13.43
CA ASN A 62 -8.56 13.68 14.24
C ASN A 62 -8.26 13.47 15.73
N GLN A 63 -8.54 14.47 16.57
CA GLN A 63 -8.30 14.43 18.01
C GLN A 63 -9.05 13.31 18.75
N TYR A 64 -10.14 12.79 18.18
CA TYR A 64 -10.95 11.70 18.74
C TYR A 64 -10.66 10.34 18.06
N GLY A 65 -9.65 10.26 17.21
CA GLY A 65 -9.25 9.06 16.49
C GLY A 65 -9.71 9.03 15.02
N GLY A 66 -9.01 8.20 14.24
CA GLY A 66 -9.16 8.14 12.79
C GLY A 66 -8.39 9.24 12.06
N LEU A 67 -8.17 9.04 10.76
CA LEU A 67 -7.55 10.04 9.88
C LEU A 67 -8.57 10.61 8.88
N ILE A 68 -8.28 11.80 8.40
CA ILE A 68 -9.16 12.63 7.57
C ILE A 68 -8.52 12.94 6.22
N ASP A 69 -9.36 13.35 5.27
CA ASP A 69 -8.95 13.98 4.00
C ASP A 69 -8.04 15.19 4.26
N LYS A 70 -8.57 16.23 4.92
CA LYS A 70 -7.86 17.48 5.20
C LYS A 70 -8.48 18.17 6.43
N PRO A 71 -7.85 19.20 7.01
CA PRO A 71 -8.41 19.91 8.16
C PRO A 71 -9.87 20.32 7.95
N ARG A 72 -10.69 20.18 9.01
CA ARG A 72 -12.13 20.44 9.04
C ARG A 72 -13.02 19.40 8.33
N LYS A 73 -12.46 18.27 7.89
CA LYS A 73 -13.23 17.09 7.45
C LYS A 73 -13.44 16.10 8.60
N SER A 74 -14.45 15.25 8.46
CA SER A 74 -14.73 14.19 9.43
C SER A 74 -13.87 12.96 9.13
N PRO A 75 -13.46 12.17 10.14
CA PRO A 75 -12.71 10.94 9.93
C PRO A 75 -13.61 9.84 9.40
N ASP A 76 -13.00 8.96 8.60
CA ASP A 76 -13.63 7.74 8.12
C ASP A 76 -12.59 6.62 7.95
N PHE A 77 -13.06 5.39 7.77
CA PHE A 77 -12.18 4.21 7.64
C PHE A 77 -11.35 4.24 6.36
N TYR A 78 -11.85 4.87 5.30
CA TYR A 78 -11.16 4.95 4.01
C TYR A 78 -9.92 5.84 4.12
N HIS A 79 -10.06 7.06 4.64
CA HIS A 79 -8.94 7.97 4.88
C HIS A 79 -8.02 7.44 5.97
N THR A 80 -8.56 6.82 7.02
CA THR A 80 -7.73 6.12 8.02
C THR A 80 -6.82 5.08 7.36
N CYS A 81 -7.35 4.25 6.48
CA CYS A 81 -6.59 3.25 5.75
C CYS A 81 -5.52 3.91 4.86
N TYR A 82 -5.92 4.78 3.94
CA TYR A 82 -5.00 5.29 2.91
C TYR A 82 -4.01 6.34 3.41
N CYS A 83 -4.34 7.11 4.46
CA CYS A 83 -3.35 7.96 5.12
C CYS A 83 -2.29 7.10 5.82
N LEU A 84 -2.66 6.03 6.52
CA LEU A 84 -1.68 5.13 7.17
C LEU A 84 -0.87 4.33 6.14
N SER A 85 -1.50 3.86 5.06
CA SER A 85 -0.77 3.25 3.95
C SER A 85 0.24 4.23 3.33
N GLY A 86 -0.14 5.48 3.12
CA GLY A 86 0.77 6.53 2.64
C GLY A 86 1.90 6.87 3.61
N LEU A 87 1.60 6.92 4.92
CA LEU A 87 2.60 7.11 5.97
C LEU A 87 3.62 5.97 5.96
N SER A 88 3.16 4.72 5.77
CA SER A 88 4.04 3.57 5.63
C SER A 88 4.90 3.67 4.37
N ILE A 89 4.35 4.13 3.24
CA ILE A 89 5.15 4.31 2.02
C ILE A 89 6.22 5.40 2.22
N ALA A 90 5.90 6.49 2.90
CA ALA A 90 6.85 7.57 3.18
C ALA A 90 7.98 7.14 4.11
N GLN A 91 7.69 6.30 5.12
CA GLN A 91 8.67 5.84 6.10
C GLN A 91 9.67 4.82 5.53
N HIS A 92 9.24 4.01 4.58
CA HIS A 92 9.98 2.82 4.16
C HIS A 92 10.49 2.91 2.72
N TYR A 93 11.69 2.38 2.50
CA TYR A 93 12.29 2.23 1.18
C TYR A 93 12.14 0.80 0.70
N TYR A 94 12.01 0.63 -0.61
CA TYR A 94 11.77 -0.67 -1.22
C TYR A 94 12.80 -0.96 -2.30
N ILE A 95 13.27 -2.20 -2.34
CA ILE A 95 14.14 -2.75 -3.38
C ILE A 95 13.35 -3.79 -4.13
N TYR A 96 13.41 -3.75 -5.46
CA TYR A 96 12.86 -4.81 -6.28
C TYR A 96 13.87 -5.95 -6.42
N ASP A 97 13.53 -7.13 -5.91
CA ASP A 97 14.34 -8.34 -6.04
C ASP A 97 14.03 -9.01 -7.38
N THR A 98 15.00 -8.97 -8.29
CA THR A 98 14.84 -9.56 -9.64
C THR A 98 14.83 -11.07 -9.65
N VAL A 99 15.29 -11.75 -8.59
CA VAL A 99 15.30 -13.21 -8.47
C VAL A 99 13.96 -13.70 -7.92
N GLN A 100 13.42 -13.01 -6.91
CA GLN A 100 12.10 -13.34 -6.34
C GLN A 100 10.94 -12.68 -7.09
N GLU A 101 11.24 -11.81 -8.05
CA GLU A 101 10.30 -10.97 -8.80
C GLU A 101 9.36 -10.13 -7.91
N ASP A 102 9.81 -9.77 -6.70
CA ASP A 102 8.99 -9.16 -5.65
C ASP A 102 9.72 -8.00 -4.94
N PHE A 103 8.97 -7.18 -4.21
CA PHE A 103 9.51 -6.08 -3.40
C PHE A 103 9.99 -6.56 -2.01
N LYS A 104 11.14 -6.01 -1.59
CA LYS A 104 11.69 -6.15 -0.25
C LYS A 104 11.87 -4.77 0.38
N GLU A 105 11.58 -4.68 1.67
CA GLU A 105 11.87 -3.48 2.47
C GLU A 105 13.39 -3.34 2.66
N ASN A 106 13.91 -2.12 2.51
CA ASN A 106 15.25 -1.76 2.94
C ASN A 106 15.17 -1.04 4.29
N GLN A 107 15.43 -1.79 5.36
CA GLN A 107 15.33 -1.33 6.74
C GLN A 107 16.42 -0.31 7.13
N GLU A 108 17.53 -0.28 6.41
CA GLU A 108 18.65 0.65 6.70
C GLU A 108 18.31 2.09 6.34
N LEU A 109 17.33 2.29 5.45
CA LEU A 109 16.93 3.61 4.94
C LEU A 109 15.61 4.10 5.54
N THR A 110 15.03 3.41 6.52
CA THR A 110 13.77 3.83 7.13
C THR A 110 13.88 5.23 7.74
N THR A 111 12.97 6.14 7.35
CA THR A 111 12.95 7.53 7.81
C THR A 111 11.68 7.79 8.63
N ILE A 112 11.82 8.30 9.85
CA ILE A 112 10.69 8.55 10.75
C ILE A 112 10.68 10.03 11.15
N VAL A 113 9.61 10.74 10.82
CA VAL A 113 9.39 12.10 11.32
C VAL A 113 8.82 12.04 12.74
N GLY A 114 9.47 12.74 13.67
CA GLY A 114 9.05 12.87 15.05
C GLY A 114 9.52 11.73 15.95
N LYS A 115 8.60 11.17 16.77
CA LYS A 115 8.95 10.11 17.73
C LYS A 115 9.09 8.76 17.02
N VAL A 116 10.00 7.91 17.51
CA VAL A 116 10.15 6.52 17.01
C VAL A 116 8.87 5.70 17.09
N SER A 117 7.95 6.06 18.00
CA SER A 117 6.62 5.45 18.12
C SER A 117 5.69 5.74 16.94
N ASN A 118 6.04 6.68 16.05
CA ASN A 118 5.31 6.94 14.82
C ASN A 118 5.57 5.87 13.75
N LEU A 119 6.58 5.01 13.93
CA LEU A 119 6.90 3.93 13.02
C LEU A 119 5.73 2.95 12.90
N ILE A 120 5.26 2.75 11.67
CA ILE A 120 4.25 1.72 11.35
C ILE A 120 4.85 0.66 10.42
N LYS A 121 4.20 -0.50 10.33
CA LYS A 121 4.68 -1.63 9.52
C LYS A 121 4.70 -1.28 8.04
N ALA A 122 5.75 -1.69 7.33
CA ALA A 122 5.85 -1.57 5.89
C ALA A 122 4.70 -2.29 5.16
N THR A 123 4.02 -1.55 4.29
CA THR A 123 3.01 -2.06 3.37
C THR A 123 3.64 -2.49 2.05
N HIS A 124 3.12 -3.54 1.44
CA HIS A 124 3.56 -4.01 0.13
C HIS A 124 3.14 -3.00 -0.95
N PRO A 125 4.07 -2.44 -1.75
CA PRO A 125 3.76 -1.36 -2.68
C PRO A 125 2.63 -1.66 -3.68
N VAL A 126 2.55 -2.92 -4.15
CA VAL A 126 1.49 -3.36 -5.09
C VAL A 126 0.17 -3.70 -4.39
N HIS A 127 0.20 -4.43 -3.27
CA HIS A 127 -0.99 -5.07 -2.69
C HIS A 127 -1.61 -4.30 -1.51
N ASN A 128 -0.92 -3.28 -0.99
CA ASN A 128 -1.32 -2.50 0.17
C ASN A 128 -1.71 -3.33 1.41
N ILE A 129 -0.98 -4.41 1.66
CA ILE A 129 -1.02 -5.21 2.89
C ILE A 129 0.41 -5.39 3.38
N SER A 130 0.64 -5.76 4.64
CA SER A 130 2.02 -5.96 5.12
C SER A 130 2.81 -6.94 4.23
N ILE A 131 4.08 -6.64 3.97
CA ILE A 131 4.95 -7.45 3.09
C ILE A 131 4.92 -8.95 3.45
N SER A 132 4.95 -9.29 4.75
CA SER A 132 4.91 -10.68 5.21
C SER A 132 3.61 -11.41 4.84
N LYS A 133 2.47 -10.70 4.80
CA LYS A 133 1.18 -11.28 4.41
C LYS A 133 1.10 -11.47 2.90
N ALA A 134 1.61 -10.53 2.11
CA ALA A 134 1.71 -10.67 0.66
C ALA A 134 2.54 -11.92 0.30
N LYS A 135 3.77 -12.03 0.84
CA LYS A 135 4.64 -13.18 0.61
C LYS A 135 4.03 -14.51 1.01
N ARG A 136 3.32 -14.54 2.15
CA ARG A 136 2.64 -15.75 2.62
C ARG A 136 1.52 -16.18 1.68
N ILE A 137 0.74 -15.23 1.16
CA ILE A 137 -0.34 -15.52 0.20
C ILE A 137 0.26 -16.02 -1.12
N MET A 138 1.27 -15.34 -1.66
CA MET A 138 1.94 -15.74 -2.91
C MET A 138 2.55 -17.14 -2.80
N SER A 139 3.33 -17.40 -1.75
CA SER A 139 3.95 -18.71 -1.52
C SER A 139 2.93 -19.83 -1.34
N TYR A 140 1.78 -19.56 -0.70
CA TYR A 140 0.72 -20.56 -0.55
C TYR A 140 0.13 -20.97 -1.91
N PHE A 141 -0.17 -19.99 -2.76
CA PHE A 141 -0.81 -20.26 -4.05
C PHE A 141 0.15 -20.73 -5.16
N GLU A 142 1.44 -20.35 -5.11
CA GLU A 142 2.48 -20.91 -6.00
C GLU A 142 2.66 -22.42 -5.82
N ASN A 143 2.52 -22.91 -4.58
CA ASN A 143 2.58 -24.33 -4.26
C ASN A 143 1.22 -25.04 -4.41
N SER A 144 0.17 -24.31 -4.76
CA SER A 144 -1.16 -24.86 -4.99
C SER A 144 -1.30 -25.30 -6.44
N THR A 145 -2.03 -26.40 -6.66
CA THR A 145 -2.35 -26.84 -8.02
C THR A 145 -3.27 -25.81 -8.67
N ILE A 146 -2.85 -25.22 -9.79
CA ILE A 146 -3.73 -24.38 -10.62
C ILE A 146 -4.87 -25.29 -11.10
N VAL A 147 -6.10 -25.01 -10.67
CA VAL A 147 -7.29 -25.64 -11.27
C VAL A 147 -7.33 -25.14 -12.70
N ASN A 148 -6.97 -26.01 -13.63
CA ASN A 148 -6.97 -25.71 -15.06
C ASN A 148 -8.44 -25.61 -15.50
N ILE A 149 -9.01 -24.41 -15.41
CA ILE A 149 -10.33 -24.12 -15.98
C ILE A 149 -10.09 -24.12 -17.48
N GLY A 150 -10.36 -25.27 -18.11
CA GLY A 150 -10.11 -25.50 -19.53
C GLY A 150 -10.63 -24.34 -20.36
N SER A 151 -9.80 -23.87 -21.29
CA SER A 151 -10.19 -22.91 -22.30
C SER A 151 -11.32 -23.50 -23.14
N ASN A 152 -12.56 -23.08 -22.91
CA ASN A 152 -13.63 -23.03 -23.93
C ASN A 152 -14.79 -22.14 -23.49
N GLU A 153 -15.01 -21.09 -24.30
CA GLU A 153 -16.25 -20.38 -24.61
C GLU A 153 -17.05 -19.60 -23.54
N SER A 154 -17.18 -18.30 -23.83
CA SER A 154 -18.13 -17.30 -23.31
C SER A 154 -18.02 -16.93 -21.82
N LEU A 155 -17.19 -15.93 -21.56
CA LEU A 155 -17.01 -15.29 -20.25
C LEU A 155 -18.17 -14.32 -19.90
N SER A 156 -19.44 -14.73 -20.03
CA SER A 156 -20.58 -13.82 -19.84
C SER A 156 -21.67 -14.26 -18.86
N SER A 157 -21.65 -15.47 -18.26
CA SER A 157 -22.85 -15.92 -17.53
C SER A 157 -22.67 -16.49 -16.13
N SER A 158 -21.45 -16.72 -15.62
CA SER A 158 -21.32 -17.42 -14.33
C SER A 158 -20.22 -16.83 -13.44
N ILE A 159 -20.45 -15.63 -12.93
CA ILE A 159 -19.85 -15.23 -11.65
C ILE A 159 -20.84 -15.68 -10.57
N GLU A 160 -20.81 -16.97 -10.22
CA GLU A 160 -21.34 -17.41 -8.93
C GLU A 160 -20.18 -17.45 -7.94
N ILE A 161 -20.18 -16.42 -7.08
CA ILE A 161 -19.30 -16.30 -5.93
C ILE A 161 -19.66 -17.43 -4.95
N ILE A 162 -18.92 -18.53 -5.01
CA ILE A 162 -19.06 -19.58 -4.00
C ILE A 162 -18.35 -19.11 -2.72
N THR A 163 -19.14 -18.50 -1.85
CA THR A 163 -18.86 -18.37 -0.42
C THR A 163 -18.96 -19.75 0.20
N ASN A 164 -17.86 -20.48 0.29
CA ASN A 164 -17.83 -21.73 1.05
C ASN A 164 -17.83 -21.41 2.55
N LYS A 165 -19.01 -21.46 3.17
CA LYS A 165 -19.18 -21.75 4.59
C LYS A 165 -20.09 -22.98 4.74
N ASN A 166 -19.42 -24.11 4.97
CA ASN A 166 -19.79 -25.19 5.89
C ASN A 166 -21.29 -25.42 6.12
N LYS A 167 -21.84 -26.41 5.42
CA LYS A 167 -22.83 -27.32 5.99
C LYS A 167 -22.45 -28.72 5.52
N ASP A 168 -21.76 -29.45 6.39
CA ASP A 168 -21.69 -30.93 6.41
C ASP A 168 -20.96 -31.34 7.70
N GLN A 169 -21.63 -31.11 8.84
CA GLN A 169 -21.42 -31.85 10.08
C GLN A 169 -22.75 -31.88 10.82
N GLU A 170 -23.60 -32.84 10.48
CA GLU A 170 -24.60 -33.44 11.39
C GLU A 170 -25.26 -34.62 10.66
N GLU A 171 -24.58 -35.75 10.64
CA GLU A 171 -25.21 -37.08 10.57
C GLU A 171 -24.15 -38.13 10.96
N GLN A 172 -23.96 -38.31 12.27
CA GLN A 172 -23.51 -39.55 12.93
C GLN A 172 -23.39 -39.33 14.44
N GLN A 173 -24.52 -39.39 15.15
CA GLN A 173 -24.78 -40.20 16.37
C GLN A 173 -26.18 -39.93 16.91
#